data_AF-A0A7Y5Q987-F1
#
_entry.id   AF-A0A7Y5Q987-F1
#
_cell.length_a   1.000
_cell.length_b   1.000
_cell.length_c   1.000
_cell.angle_alpha   90.00
_cell.angle_beta   90.00
_cell.angle_gamma   90.00
#
_symmetry.space_group_name_H-M   'P 1'
#
loop_
_entity.id
_entity.type
_entity.pdbx_description
1 polymer ?
#
loop_
_entity_poly.entity_id
_entity_poly.type
_entity_poly.pdbx_seq_one_letter_code
_entity_poly.pdbx_strand_id
1 'polypeptide(L)'
;QPAGGEVRVSRVPCELPLEKQPTLADMQAMAASDDAFNKAFAIWTLARCPDGHVPTTLPYEAQLFTLGNEVSVLALPGEVVSELGYAARQTVPRPTLFSGYSNGLPCYVPNARIRRQGGYEAGLRSNEFFGLPGWLAQESELAILAAVEQACGQ
;
A
#
# COMPACT_ATOMS: atom_id res chain seq x y z
N GLN A 1 -23.10 -16.69 -18.82
CA GLN A 1 -23.77 -15.59 -19.54
C GLN A 1 -23.09 -14.29 -19.15
N PRO A 2 -23.14 -13.20 -19.94
CA PRO A 2 -22.62 -11.91 -19.52
C PRO A 2 -23.28 -11.48 -18.20
N ALA A 3 -22.52 -10.90 -17.27
CA ALA A 3 -23.12 -10.26 -16.11
C ALA A 3 -24.02 -9.13 -16.62
N GLY A 4 -25.33 -9.25 -16.41
CA GLY A 4 -26.30 -8.20 -16.75
C GLY A 4 -26.41 -7.17 -15.62
N GLY A 5 -26.94 -5.99 -15.93
CA GLY A 5 -27.26 -4.96 -14.93
C GLY A 5 -26.35 -3.75 -14.94
N GLU A 6 -26.57 -2.86 -13.97
CA GLU A 6 -25.83 -1.61 -13.79
C GLU A 6 -24.42 -1.88 -13.26
N VAL A 7 -23.45 -1.09 -13.73
CA VAL A 7 -22.11 -1.03 -13.14
C VAL A 7 -22.08 0.10 -12.13
N ARG A 8 -21.89 -0.23 -10.85
CA ARG A 8 -21.65 0.75 -9.79
C ARG A 8 -20.17 0.79 -9.44
N VAL A 9 -19.67 1.98 -9.15
CA VAL A 9 -18.27 2.20 -8.76
C VAL A 9 -18.24 3.02 -7.50
N SER A 10 -17.58 2.50 -6.47
CA SER A 10 -17.24 3.24 -5.26
C SER A 10 -15.73 3.36 -5.15
N ARG A 11 -15.25 4.51 -4.67
CA ARG A 11 -13.83 4.79 -4.46
C ARG A 11 -13.68 5.49 -3.12
N VAL A 12 -12.94 4.85 -2.22
CA VAL A 12 -12.74 5.34 -0.86
C VAL A 12 -11.25 5.62 -0.67
N PRO A 13 -10.85 6.90 -0.55
CA PRO A 13 -9.48 7.24 -0.22
C PRO A 13 -9.16 6.87 1.23
N CYS A 14 -7.91 6.50 1.49
CA CYS A 14 -7.39 6.29 2.84
C CYS A 14 -5.92 6.69 2.93
N GLU A 15 -5.44 6.93 4.15
CA GLU A 15 -4.05 7.24 4.44
C GLU A 15 -3.41 6.03 5.11
N LEU A 16 -2.32 5.52 4.54
CA LEU A 16 -1.59 4.39 5.10
C LEU A 16 -0.47 4.91 5.99
N PRO A 17 -0.54 4.72 7.32
CA PRO A 17 0.51 5.19 8.22
C PRO A 17 1.82 4.47 7.91
N LEU A 18 2.90 5.24 7.89
CA LEU A 18 4.25 4.71 7.80
C LEU A 18 4.83 4.54 9.20
N GLU A 19 5.70 3.54 9.38
CA GLU A 19 6.44 3.37 10.63
C GLU A 19 7.39 4.55 10.89
N LYS A 20 8.01 4.56 12.08
CA LYS A 20 9.00 5.57 12.41
C LYS A 20 10.09 5.62 11.33
N GLN A 21 10.17 6.77 10.69
CA GLN A 21 11.09 7.03 9.59
C GLN A 21 12.51 7.31 10.12
N PRO A 22 13.56 7.09 9.31
CA PRO A 22 14.91 7.52 9.66
C PRO A 22 14.94 9.02 9.95
N THR A 23 15.74 9.45 10.92
CA THR A 23 15.97 10.88 11.17
C THR A 23 16.87 11.47 10.09
N LEU A 24 16.95 12.80 10.01
CA LEU A 24 17.91 13.48 9.12
C LEU A 24 19.35 12.99 9.37
N ALA A 25 19.72 12.79 10.63
CA ALA A 25 21.04 12.28 11.00
C ALA A 25 21.26 10.84 10.53
N ASP A 26 20.24 9.98 10.66
CA ASP A 26 20.29 8.61 10.14
C ASP A 26 20.46 8.61 8.62
N MET A 27 19.74 9.49 7.91
CA MET A 27 19.88 9.65 6.46
C MET A 27 21.27 10.13 6.06
N GLN A 28 21.83 11.12 6.75
CA GLN A 28 23.20 11.57 6.49
C GLN A 28 24.23 10.46 6.71
N ALA A 29 24.05 9.64 7.76
CA ALA A 29 24.91 8.49 8.02
C ALA A 29 24.76 7.41 6.93
N MET A 30 23.53 7.10 6.50
CA MET A 30 23.26 6.18 5.41
C MET A 30 23.85 6.66 4.08
N ALA A 31 23.80 7.97 3.78
CA ALA A 31 24.40 8.56 2.59
C ALA A 31 25.93 8.41 2.56
N ALA A 32 26.57 8.34 3.72
CA ALA A 32 28.00 8.11 3.85
C ALA A 32 28.39 6.61 3.87
N SER A 33 27.41 5.69 3.96
CA SER A 33 27.63 4.25 4.04
C SER A 33 28.29 3.65 2.79
N ASP A 34 29.06 2.58 2.95
CA ASP A 34 29.58 1.76 1.84
C ASP A 34 28.53 0.81 1.27
N ASP A 35 27.42 0.60 1.98
CA ASP A 35 26.25 -0.10 1.42
C ASP A 35 25.58 0.77 0.35
N ALA A 36 25.68 0.31 -0.91
CA ALA A 36 25.19 1.05 -2.07
C ALA A 36 23.68 1.33 -2.01
N PHE A 37 22.89 0.46 -1.35
CA PHE A 37 21.44 0.61 -1.23
C PHE A 37 21.10 1.72 -0.22
N ASN A 38 21.65 1.63 0.99
CA ASN A 38 21.47 2.66 2.02
C ASN A 38 21.93 4.03 1.51
N LYS A 39 23.07 4.08 0.80
CA LYS A 39 23.59 5.31 0.18
C LYS A 39 22.62 5.87 -0.85
N ALA A 40 22.14 5.05 -1.78
CA ALA A 40 21.19 5.49 -2.81
C ALA A 40 19.89 5.98 -2.18
N PHE A 41 19.28 5.18 -1.30
CA PHE A 41 18.06 5.53 -0.57
C PHE A 41 18.16 6.88 0.14
N ALA A 42 19.23 7.07 0.91
CA ALA A 42 19.44 8.30 1.66
C ALA A 42 19.65 9.52 0.75
N ILE A 43 20.44 9.39 -0.31
CA ILE A 43 20.64 10.48 -1.28
C ILE A 43 19.30 10.85 -1.94
N TRP A 44 18.52 9.85 -2.37
CA TRP A 44 17.22 10.09 -3.01
C TRP A 44 16.20 10.72 -2.06
N THR A 45 16.20 10.29 -0.79
CA THR A 45 15.30 10.84 0.22
C THR A 45 15.69 12.26 0.62
N LEU A 46 16.98 12.53 0.88
CA LEU A 46 17.49 13.87 1.21
C LEU A 46 17.28 14.88 0.08
N ALA A 47 17.32 14.45 -1.18
CA ALA A 47 17.02 15.33 -2.31
C ALA A 47 15.55 15.79 -2.34
N ARG A 48 14.63 14.99 -1.79
CA ARG A 48 13.17 15.28 -1.72
C ARG A 48 12.77 15.96 -0.43
N CYS A 49 13.42 15.59 0.66
CA CYS A 49 13.13 16.02 2.03
C CYS A 49 14.43 16.58 2.65
N PRO A 50 14.94 17.73 2.16
CA PRO A 50 16.25 18.24 2.55
C PRO A 50 16.35 18.68 4.01
N ASP A 51 15.21 18.98 4.64
CA ASP A 51 15.08 19.31 6.05
C ASP A 51 14.83 18.08 6.94
N GLY A 52 14.75 16.89 6.34
CA GLY A 52 14.47 15.63 7.03
C GLY A 52 12.99 15.38 7.34
N HIS A 53 12.07 16.23 6.89
CA HIS A 53 10.64 16.00 7.03
C HIS A 53 10.13 15.08 5.93
N VAL A 54 10.14 13.79 6.20
CA VAL A 54 9.54 12.77 5.33
C VAL A 54 8.06 12.57 5.63
N PRO A 55 7.24 12.18 4.61
CA PRO A 55 5.86 11.79 4.82
C PRO A 55 5.72 10.74 5.93
N THR A 56 4.72 10.90 6.78
CA THR A 56 4.34 9.93 7.81
C THR A 56 3.18 9.04 7.37
N THR A 57 2.56 9.34 6.23
CA THR A 57 1.51 8.56 5.61
C THR A 57 1.74 8.45 4.10
N LEU A 58 1.15 7.43 3.50
CA LEU A 58 1.06 7.23 2.07
C LEU A 58 -0.42 7.35 1.66
N PRO A 59 -0.78 8.31 0.79
CA PRO A 59 -2.12 8.38 0.21
C PRO A 59 -2.43 7.12 -0.61
N TYR A 60 -3.62 6.57 -0.41
CA TYR A 60 -4.05 5.30 -0.99
C TYR A 60 -5.56 5.25 -1.19
N GLU A 61 -6.08 4.15 -1.72
CA GLU A 61 -7.53 3.97 -1.93
C GLU A 61 -7.95 2.51 -2.06
N ALA A 62 -9.24 2.29 -1.80
CA ALA A 62 -9.96 1.11 -2.26
C ALA A 62 -10.97 1.51 -3.34
N GLN A 63 -10.95 0.83 -4.48
CA GLN A 63 -11.96 1.00 -5.52
C GLN A 63 -12.71 -0.32 -5.73
N LEU A 64 -14.05 -0.26 -5.67
CA LEU A 64 -14.91 -1.42 -5.88
C LEU A 64 -15.82 -1.19 -7.07
N PHE A 65 -15.66 -2.01 -8.10
CA PHE A 65 -16.63 -2.14 -9.18
C PHE A 65 -17.62 -3.23 -8.81
N THR A 66 -18.91 -2.93 -8.92
CA THR A 66 -19.99 -3.91 -8.74
C THR A 66 -20.74 -4.07 -10.05
N LEU A 67 -20.72 -5.28 -10.60
CA LEU A 67 -21.36 -5.63 -11.86
C LEU A 67 -22.71 -6.29 -11.55
N GLY A 68 -23.79 -5.50 -11.65
CA GLY A 68 -25.12 -5.92 -11.27
C GLY A 68 -25.21 -6.28 -9.78
N ASN A 69 -25.71 -7.48 -9.49
CA ASN A 69 -25.80 -8.02 -8.12
C ASN A 69 -24.97 -9.29 -7.92
N GLU A 70 -24.17 -9.68 -8.92
CA GLU A 70 -23.56 -11.01 -8.99
C GLU A 70 -22.09 -11.01 -8.58
N VAL A 71 -21.31 -10.04 -9.08
CA VAL A 71 -19.86 -10.06 -8.94
C VAL A 71 -19.30 -8.65 -8.73
N SER A 72 -18.22 -8.57 -7.96
CA SER A 72 -17.42 -7.36 -7.79
C SER A 72 -15.99 -7.55 -8.27
N VAL A 73 -15.34 -6.43 -8.59
CA VAL A 73 -13.88 -6.34 -8.77
C VAL A 73 -13.36 -5.34 -7.74
N LEU A 74 -12.53 -5.83 -6.82
CA LEU A 74 -11.81 -5.00 -5.88
C LEU A 74 -10.44 -4.64 -6.46
N ALA A 75 -10.23 -3.35 -6.70
CA ALA A 75 -9.03 -2.76 -7.26
C ALA A 75 -8.26 -2.02 -6.15
N LEU A 76 -7.02 -2.44 -5.90
CA LEU A 76 -6.10 -1.82 -4.94
C LEU A 76 -4.76 -1.44 -5.64
N PRO A 77 -4.16 -0.29 -5.30
CA PRO A 77 -2.83 0.09 -5.80
C PRO A 77 -1.68 -0.80 -5.34
N GLY A 78 -0.62 -0.89 -6.13
CA GLY A 78 0.65 -1.49 -5.70
C GLY A 78 0.71 -3.02 -5.71
N GLU A 79 1.84 -3.53 -5.21
CA GLU A 79 2.12 -4.98 -5.14
C GLU A 79 1.50 -5.56 -3.87
N VAL A 80 0.17 -5.71 -3.89
CA VAL A 80 -0.57 -6.26 -2.75
C VAL A 80 -0.27 -7.74 -2.59
N VAL A 81 0.22 -8.12 -1.41
CA VAL A 81 0.53 -9.53 -1.12
C VAL A 81 -0.74 -10.37 -1.12
N SER A 82 -0.63 -11.62 -1.58
CA SER A 82 -1.78 -12.52 -1.80
C SER A 82 -2.68 -12.68 -0.57
N GLU A 83 -2.10 -12.72 0.63
CA GLU A 83 -2.88 -12.86 1.87
C GLU A 83 -3.72 -11.62 2.18
N LEU A 84 -3.17 -10.42 1.96
CA LEU A 84 -3.91 -9.17 2.15
C LEU A 84 -5.01 -9.04 1.09
N GLY A 85 -4.70 -9.33 -0.18
CA GLY A 85 -5.69 -9.32 -1.26
C GLY A 85 -6.82 -10.33 -1.01
N TYR A 86 -6.49 -11.50 -0.45
CA TYR A 86 -7.47 -12.49 -0.01
C TYR A 86 -8.33 -11.97 1.15
N ALA A 87 -7.73 -11.43 2.21
CA ALA A 87 -8.48 -10.89 3.35
C ALA A 87 -9.41 -9.73 2.91
N ALA A 88 -8.90 -8.80 2.11
CA ALA A 88 -9.65 -7.66 1.61
C ALA A 88 -10.84 -8.08 0.74
N ARG A 89 -10.70 -9.04 -0.18
CA ARG A 89 -11.86 -9.48 -0.98
C ARG A 89 -12.89 -10.28 -0.16
N GLN A 90 -12.52 -10.82 1.01
CA GLN A 90 -13.47 -11.50 1.91
C GLN A 90 -14.38 -10.53 2.67
N THR A 91 -14.00 -9.24 2.79
CA THR A 91 -14.87 -8.24 3.43
C THR A 91 -16.03 -7.83 2.52
N VAL A 92 -15.92 -8.08 1.21
CA VAL A 92 -16.96 -7.79 0.23
C VAL A 92 -18.01 -8.91 0.27
N PRO A 93 -19.30 -8.62 0.54
CA PRO A 93 -20.34 -9.64 0.76
C PRO A 93 -20.89 -10.23 -0.54
N ARG A 94 -20.02 -10.48 -1.53
CA ARG A 94 -20.35 -11.14 -2.81
C ARG A 94 -19.10 -11.71 -3.48
N PRO A 95 -19.26 -12.62 -4.47
CA PRO A 95 -18.14 -13.08 -5.29
C PRO A 95 -17.30 -11.91 -5.81
N THR A 96 -16.02 -11.89 -5.44
CA THR A 96 -15.15 -10.73 -5.72
C THR A 96 -13.84 -11.20 -6.32
N LEU A 97 -13.53 -10.65 -7.50
CA LEU A 97 -12.22 -10.72 -8.12
C LEU A 97 -11.32 -9.64 -7.51
N PHE A 98 -10.05 -9.96 -7.34
CA PHE A 98 -9.05 -9.02 -6.82
C PHE A 98 -8.12 -8.56 -7.94
N SER A 99 -7.83 -7.26 -7.98
CA SER A 99 -6.88 -6.65 -8.90
C SER A 99 -5.93 -5.73 -8.13
N GLY A 100 -4.69 -6.18 -7.93
CA GLY A 100 -3.59 -5.30 -7.51
C GLY A 100 -3.15 -4.38 -8.64
N TYR A 101 -2.11 -3.57 -8.42
CA TYR A 101 -1.55 -2.68 -9.44
C TYR A 101 -2.57 -1.72 -10.09
N SER A 102 -3.67 -1.43 -9.40
CA SER A 102 -4.75 -0.61 -9.93
C SER A 102 -4.57 0.84 -9.46
N ASN A 103 -4.72 1.80 -10.37
CA ASN A 103 -4.67 3.24 -10.10
C ASN A 103 -3.36 3.77 -9.48
N GLY A 104 -2.33 2.93 -9.31
CA GLY A 104 -1.03 3.34 -8.81
C GLY A 104 -0.12 2.16 -8.49
N LEU A 105 1.18 2.47 -8.34
CA LEU A 105 2.23 1.54 -7.93
C LEU A 105 3.06 2.18 -6.80
N PRO A 106 2.49 2.37 -5.60
CA PRO A 106 3.18 3.10 -4.54
C PRO A 106 4.25 2.28 -3.81
N CYS A 107 4.05 0.97 -3.65
CA CYS A 107 4.99 0.04 -3.01
C CYS A 107 4.47 -1.40 -3.03
N TYR A 108 5.22 -2.31 -2.41
CA TYR A 108 4.65 -3.54 -1.86
C TYR A 108 3.69 -3.21 -0.71
N VAL A 109 2.58 -3.94 -0.63
CA VAL A 109 1.57 -3.75 0.41
C VAL A 109 1.42 -5.05 1.20
N PRO A 110 2.23 -5.24 2.26
CA PRO A 110 2.17 -6.44 3.10
C PRO A 110 1.00 -6.39 4.08
N ASN A 111 0.56 -7.55 4.55
CA ASN A 111 -0.26 -7.61 5.77
C ASN A 111 0.65 -7.50 7.02
N ALA A 112 0.05 -7.28 8.20
CA ALA A 112 0.75 -7.15 9.46
C ALA A 112 1.59 -8.39 9.81
N ARG A 113 1.18 -9.58 9.37
CA ARG A 113 1.92 -10.83 9.58
C ARG A 113 3.22 -10.86 8.79
N ILE A 114 3.17 -10.62 7.47
CA ILE A 114 4.34 -10.55 6.58
C ILE A 114 5.23 -9.40 7.03
N ARG A 115 4.66 -8.26 7.43
CA ARG A 115 5.41 -7.15 8.02
C ARG A 115 6.26 -7.58 9.22
N ARG A 116 5.72 -8.40 10.12
CA ARG A 116 6.43 -8.94 11.30
C ARG A 116 7.45 -10.02 10.95
N GLN A 117 7.16 -10.84 9.94
CA GLN A 117 8.06 -11.92 9.51
C GLN A 117 9.27 -11.40 8.73
N GLY A 118 9.16 -10.21 8.14
CA GLY A 118 10.18 -9.69 7.25
C GLY A 118 10.15 -10.42 5.90
N GLY A 119 11.26 -10.35 5.17
CA GLY A 119 11.33 -10.76 3.76
C GLY A 119 11.45 -9.57 2.84
N TYR A 120 11.39 -9.82 1.53
CA TYR A 120 11.60 -8.78 0.53
C TYR A 120 10.40 -7.80 0.51
N GLU A 121 9.20 -8.35 0.54
CA GLU A 121 7.90 -7.66 0.47
C GLU A 121 7.60 -6.80 1.72
N ALA A 122 8.32 -7.05 2.82
CA ALA A 122 8.23 -6.29 4.07
C ALA A 122 9.51 -5.49 4.39
N GLY A 123 10.53 -5.55 3.53
CA GLY A 123 11.85 -4.94 3.76
C GLY A 123 11.95 -3.51 3.22
N LEU A 124 12.88 -2.71 3.76
CA LEU A 124 13.19 -1.38 3.19
C LEU A 124 13.62 -1.49 1.73
N ARG A 125 14.34 -2.57 1.41
CA ARG A 125 14.85 -2.83 0.07
C ARG A 125 13.78 -2.82 -1.02
N SER A 126 12.54 -3.21 -0.72
CA SER A 126 11.45 -3.11 -1.70
C SER A 126 10.91 -1.68 -1.80
N ASN A 127 10.72 -1.00 -0.67
CA ASN A 127 10.24 0.39 -0.60
C ASN A 127 11.20 1.41 -1.23
N GLU A 128 12.50 1.14 -1.19
CA GLU A 128 13.55 1.94 -1.84
C GLU A 128 13.32 2.12 -3.34
N PHE A 129 12.87 1.07 -4.04
CA PHE A 129 12.55 1.15 -5.48
C PHE A 129 11.41 2.11 -5.79
N PHE A 130 10.54 2.37 -4.81
CA PHE A 130 9.40 3.26 -4.94
C PHE A 130 9.66 4.64 -4.32
N GLY A 131 10.87 4.87 -3.77
CA GLY A 131 11.21 6.12 -3.09
C GLY A 131 10.37 6.38 -1.83
N LEU A 132 9.79 5.33 -1.25
CA LEU A 132 9.01 5.43 -0.02
C LEU A 132 9.97 5.42 1.18
N PRO A 133 10.00 6.49 2.01
CA PRO A 133 11.07 6.69 3.01
C PRO A 133 11.03 5.74 4.21
N GLY A 134 10.06 4.83 4.26
CA GLY A 134 10.00 3.81 5.30
C GLY A 134 8.87 2.81 5.09
N TRP A 135 8.66 1.96 6.10
CA TRP A 135 7.71 0.85 6.02
C TRP A 135 6.27 1.31 6.19
N LEU A 136 5.34 0.58 5.57
CA LEU A 136 3.94 0.63 5.99
C LEU A 136 3.84 0.07 7.41
N ALA A 137 3.19 0.83 8.29
CA ALA A 137 2.89 0.41 9.64
C ALA A 137 1.82 -0.68 9.62
N GLN A 138 1.74 -1.50 10.68
CA GLN A 138 0.77 -2.61 10.76
C GLN A 138 -0.67 -2.11 10.65
N GLU A 139 -0.92 -0.89 11.08
CA GLU A 139 -2.20 -0.18 11.02
C GLU A 139 -2.63 0.11 9.57
N SER A 140 -1.71 0.06 8.59
CA SER A 140 -2.04 0.23 7.17
C SER A 140 -2.97 -0.87 6.65
N GLU A 141 -2.80 -2.11 7.12
CA GLU A 141 -3.73 -3.19 6.77
C GLU A 141 -5.15 -2.86 7.22
N LEU A 142 -5.31 -2.38 8.46
CA LEU A 142 -6.62 -2.01 8.99
C LEU A 142 -7.25 -0.84 8.22
N ALA A 143 -6.44 0.17 7.85
CA ALA A 143 -6.90 1.30 7.05
C ALA A 143 -7.41 0.85 5.66
N ILE A 144 -6.72 -0.11 5.03
CA ILE A 144 -7.16 -0.69 3.75
C ILE A 144 -8.47 -1.45 3.93
N LEU A 145 -8.55 -2.35 4.93
CA LEU A 145 -9.75 -3.16 5.15
C LEU A 145 -10.98 -2.29 5.46
N ALA A 146 -10.81 -1.23 6.26
CA ALA A 146 -11.87 -0.26 6.56
C ALA A 146 -12.32 0.49 5.30
N ALA A 147 -11.39 0.88 4.43
CA ALA A 147 -11.72 1.54 3.15
C ALA A 147 -12.52 0.59 2.23
N VAL A 148 -12.17 -0.69 2.18
CA VAL A 148 -12.91 -1.70 1.41
C VAL A 148 -14.32 -1.91 1.98
N GLU A 149 -14.46 -2.00 3.30
CA GLU A 149 -15.75 -2.12 3.96
C GLU A 149 -16.64 -0.91 3.66
N GLN A 150 -16.10 0.30 3.76
CA GLN A 150 -16.81 1.52 3.40
C GLN A 150 -17.22 1.53 1.93
N ALA A 151 -16.35 1.06 1.02
CA ALA A 151 -16.66 0.97 -0.41
C ALA A 151 -17.83 0.00 -0.69
N CYS A 152 -18.08 -0.97 0.18
CA CYS A 152 -19.23 -1.89 0.05
C CYS A 152 -20.57 -1.25 0.41
N GLY A 153 -20.56 -0.19 1.22
CA GLY A 153 -21.75 0.53 1.69
C GLY A 153 -22.19 1.70 0.81
N GLN A 154 -21.44 2.00 -0.26
CA GLN A 154 -21.71 3.09 -1.21
C GLN A 154 -22.40 2.62 -2.49
#